data_AF-A0A5B9DJM3-F1
#
_entry.id   AF-A0A5B9DJM3-F1
#
_cell.length_a   1.000
_cell.length_b   1.000
_cell.length_c   1.000
_cell.angle_alpha   90.00
_cell.angle_beta   90.00
_cell.angle_gamma   90.00
#
_symmetry.space_group_name_H-M   'P 1'
#
loop_
_entity.id
_entity.type
_entity.pdbx_description
1 polymer ?
#
loop_
_entity_poly.entity_id
_entity_poly.type
_entity_poly.pdbx_seq_one_letter_code
_entity_poly.pdbx_strand_id
1 'polypeptide(L)'
;MDAQIVSKGEFARMIAVSPGRVSQMISSGMIGPDALVGEGRMARIRAALALSQIKSRRDIGQALGNGLGTRLEETATAPADFGQQPPADDEPRVLGTEELIKLERLAMERRRNRQAEEDDARRRGELMETKQARAEMTRMATSMLQSFEGALPDFATALAAKFELPQRDLLHELRRSFVAFRAAAAEREAKRAAGLPAHREAVVTKGEFTS
;
A
#
# COMPACT_ATOMS: atom_id res chain seq x y z
N MET A 1 -27.39 -26.19 20.32
CA MET A 1 -28.63 -25.48 19.91
C MET A 1 -29.33 -26.34 18.88
N ASP A 2 -30.60 -26.66 19.13
CA ASP A 2 -31.30 -27.77 18.50
C ASP A 2 -31.46 -27.63 16.99
N ALA A 3 -31.09 -28.68 16.26
CA ALA A 3 -31.36 -28.80 14.83
C ALA A 3 -32.87 -28.98 14.64
N GLN A 4 -33.61 -27.88 14.50
CA GLN A 4 -35.04 -27.93 14.21
C GLN A 4 -35.25 -28.56 12.83
N ILE A 5 -35.63 -29.85 12.83
CA ILE A 5 -35.93 -30.62 11.63
C ILE A 5 -37.42 -30.40 11.32
N VAL A 6 -37.69 -29.66 10.24
CA VAL A 6 -39.03 -29.27 9.82
C VAL A 6 -39.39 -29.89 8.47
N SER A 7 -40.68 -30.00 8.16
CA SER A 7 -41.10 -30.44 6.82
C SER A 7 -40.83 -29.36 5.75
N LYS A 8 -40.77 -29.73 4.46
CA LYS A 8 -40.55 -28.75 3.37
C LYS A 8 -41.58 -27.61 3.36
N GLY A 9 -42.85 -27.92 3.66
CA GLY A 9 -43.94 -26.93 3.72
C GLY A 9 -43.90 -26.05 4.97
N GLU A 10 -43.31 -26.54 6.06
CA GLU A 10 -43.10 -25.78 7.28
C GLU A 10 -41.87 -24.87 7.16
N PHE A 11 -40.78 -25.35 6.55
CA PHE A 11 -39.64 -24.54 6.18
C PHE A 11 -40.03 -23.40 5.22
N ALA A 12 -40.87 -23.68 4.22
CA ALA A 12 -41.39 -22.68 3.29
C ALA A 12 -42.12 -21.53 4.02
N ARG A 13 -42.92 -21.87 5.04
CA ARG A 13 -43.61 -20.88 5.89
C ARG A 13 -42.62 -20.06 6.73
N MET A 14 -41.57 -20.70 7.29
CA MET A 14 -40.55 -20.01 8.09
C MET A 14 -39.79 -18.94 7.29
N ILE A 15 -39.50 -19.19 6.01
CA ILE A 15 -38.78 -18.26 5.15
C ILE A 15 -39.70 -17.42 4.25
N ALA A 16 -41.01 -17.48 4.48
CA ALA A 16 -42.04 -16.77 3.72
C ALA A 16 -41.99 -16.99 2.19
N VAL A 17 -41.71 -18.22 1.74
CA VAL A 17 -41.73 -18.58 0.31
C VAL A 17 -42.71 -19.72 0.00
N SER A 18 -43.03 -19.93 -1.27
CA SER A 18 -43.89 -21.04 -1.68
C SER A 18 -43.15 -22.40 -1.56
N PRO A 19 -43.87 -23.50 -1.27
CA PRO A 19 -43.26 -24.85 -1.26
C PRO A 19 -42.59 -25.25 -2.58
N GLY A 20 -43.10 -24.73 -3.71
CA GLY A 20 -42.49 -24.88 -5.02
C GLY A 20 -41.12 -24.20 -5.12
N ARG A 21 -40.97 -23.00 -4.52
CA ARG A 21 -39.69 -22.30 -4.46
C ARG A 21 -38.65 -23.05 -3.63
N VAL A 22 -39.05 -23.66 -2.51
CA VAL A 22 -38.15 -24.53 -1.72
C VAL A 22 -37.67 -25.72 -2.53
N SER A 23 -38.57 -26.34 -3.31
CA SER A 23 -38.21 -27.45 -4.20
C SER A 23 -37.22 -27.00 -5.29
N GLN A 24 -37.40 -25.78 -5.82
CA GLN A 24 -36.47 -25.18 -6.76
C GLN A 24 -35.11 -24.85 -6.13
N MET A 25 -35.08 -24.42 -4.85
CA MET A 25 -33.84 -24.16 -4.12
C MET A 25 -33.06 -25.45 -3.84
N ILE A 26 -33.77 -26.56 -3.62
CA ILE A 26 -33.14 -27.88 -3.52
C ILE A 26 -32.58 -28.30 -4.89
N SER A 27 -33.36 -28.16 -5.97
CA SER A 27 -32.91 -28.57 -7.31
C SER A 27 -31.80 -27.69 -7.88
N SER A 28 -31.78 -26.39 -7.56
CA SER A 28 -30.71 -25.47 -7.93
C SER A 28 -29.48 -25.59 -7.03
N GLY A 29 -29.49 -26.56 -6.10
CA GLY A 29 -28.44 -26.81 -5.13
C GLY A 29 -28.31 -25.76 -4.02
N MET A 30 -29.14 -24.70 -3.97
CA MET A 30 -29.07 -23.67 -2.92
C MET A 30 -29.24 -24.24 -1.51
N ILE A 31 -30.02 -25.32 -1.38
CA ILE A 31 -30.09 -26.16 -0.18
C ILE A 31 -29.38 -27.46 -0.53
N GLY A 32 -28.26 -27.73 0.15
CA GLY A 32 -27.43 -28.90 -0.08
C GLY A 32 -28.03 -30.20 0.50
N PRO A 33 -27.55 -31.37 0.06
CA PRO A 33 -28.00 -32.66 0.57
C PRO A 33 -27.78 -32.82 2.07
N ASP A 34 -26.78 -32.16 2.65
CA ASP A 34 -26.46 -32.20 4.09
C ASP A 34 -27.54 -31.55 4.98
N ALA A 35 -28.35 -30.67 4.39
CA ALA A 35 -29.47 -30.01 5.04
C ALA A 35 -30.78 -30.81 4.90
N LEU A 36 -30.78 -31.88 4.09
CA LEU A 36 -31.92 -32.77 3.90
C LEU A 36 -31.78 -34.01 4.82
N VAL A 37 -32.88 -34.39 5.45
CA VAL A 37 -32.97 -35.58 6.29
C VAL A 37 -34.06 -36.48 5.73
N GLY A 38 -33.64 -37.62 5.18
CA GLY A 38 -34.50 -38.62 4.53
C GLY A 38 -34.57 -38.47 3.00
N GLU A 39 -35.03 -39.52 2.33
CA GLU A 39 -35.10 -39.61 0.87
C GLU A 39 -36.55 -39.49 0.36
N GLY A 40 -36.75 -38.80 -0.77
CA GLY A 40 -38.03 -38.73 -1.47
C GLY A 40 -39.04 -37.68 -0.97
N ARG A 41 -40.34 -37.97 -1.17
CA ARG A 41 -41.47 -37.02 -0.97
C ARG A 41 -41.66 -36.58 0.49
N MET A 42 -41.07 -37.31 1.45
CA MET A 42 -41.16 -37.06 2.89
C MET A 42 -39.87 -36.51 3.51
N ALA A 43 -38.89 -36.11 2.69
CA ALA A 43 -37.63 -35.55 3.18
C ALA A 43 -37.88 -34.28 4.01
N ARG A 44 -37.25 -34.23 5.19
CA ARG A 44 -37.29 -33.09 6.11
C ARG A 44 -36.07 -32.21 5.94
N ILE A 45 -36.15 -30.96 6.40
CA ILE A 45 -35.11 -29.95 6.25
C ILE A 45 -34.59 -29.57 7.64
N ARG A 46 -33.28 -29.58 7.82
CA ARG A 46 -32.61 -28.96 8.99
C ARG A 46 -32.62 -27.44 8.78
N ALA A 47 -33.54 -26.74 9.45
CA ALA A 47 -33.79 -25.33 9.19
C ALA A 47 -32.55 -24.44 9.34
N ALA A 48 -31.75 -24.65 10.39
CA ALA A 48 -30.56 -23.85 10.66
C ALA A 48 -29.47 -23.98 9.57
N LEU A 49 -29.23 -25.21 9.08
CA LEU A 49 -28.24 -25.46 8.02
C LEU A 49 -28.72 -24.97 6.65
N ALA A 50 -30.02 -25.12 6.36
CA ALA A 50 -30.58 -24.60 5.11
C ALA A 50 -30.50 -23.06 5.06
N LEU A 51 -30.76 -22.37 6.17
CA LEU A 51 -30.66 -20.91 6.25
C LEU A 51 -29.23 -20.41 6.06
N SER A 52 -28.23 -21.07 6.66
CA SER A 52 -26.83 -20.67 6.50
C SER A 52 -26.34 -20.85 5.06
N GLN A 53 -26.73 -21.95 4.41
CA GLN A 53 -26.41 -22.23 3.00
C GLN A 53 -27.08 -21.22 2.05
N ILE A 54 -28.35 -20.87 2.30
CA ILE A 54 -29.06 -19.87 1.50
C ILE A 54 -28.39 -18.49 1.63
N LYS A 55 -28.03 -18.08 2.85
CA LYS A 55 -27.37 -16.78 3.09
C LYS A 55 -26.03 -16.69 2.35
N SER A 56 -25.16 -17.68 2.56
CA SER A 56 -23.85 -17.74 1.92
C SER A 56 -23.93 -17.72 0.38
N ARG A 57 -24.82 -18.49 -0.21
CA ARG A 57 -24.96 -18.56 -1.68
C ARG A 57 -25.66 -17.35 -2.28
N ARG A 58 -26.59 -16.72 -1.55
CA ARG A 58 -27.24 -15.47 -1.96
C ARG A 58 -26.26 -14.30 -1.98
N ASP A 59 -25.36 -14.20 -0.99
CA ASP A 59 -24.33 -13.17 -0.95
C ASP A 59 -23.36 -13.29 -2.12
N ILE A 60 -23.00 -14.53 -2.51
CA ILE A 60 -22.18 -14.80 -3.70
C ILE A 60 -22.95 -14.44 -4.99
N GLY A 61 -24.21 -14.82 -5.11
CA GLY A 61 -25.04 -14.52 -6.28
C GLY A 61 -25.28 -13.03 -6.47
N GLN A 62 -25.42 -12.26 -5.38
CA GLN A 62 -25.49 -10.80 -5.40
C GLN A 62 -24.15 -10.17 -5.77
N ALA A 63 -23.04 -10.68 -5.21
CA ALA A 63 -21.70 -10.21 -5.55
C ALA A 63 -21.34 -10.48 -7.03
N LEU A 64 -21.76 -11.63 -7.58
CA LEU A 64 -21.49 -12.00 -8.97
C LEU A 64 -22.45 -11.31 -9.95
N GLY A 65 -23.73 -11.14 -9.56
CA GLY A 65 -24.75 -10.45 -10.37
C GLY A 65 -24.48 -8.96 -10.53
N ASN A 66 -23.93 -8.32 -9.49
CA ASN A 66 -23.54 -6.90 -9.52
C ASN A 66 -22.09 -6.69 -10.03
N GLY A 67 -21.36 -7.77 -10.35
CA GLY A 67 -19.94 -7.72 -10.72
C GLY A 67 -19.62 -7.86 -12.21
N LEU A 68 -20.60 -8.26 -13.04
CA LEU A 68 -20.39 -8.50 -14.48
C LEU A 68 -21.03 -7.45 -15.40
N GLY A 69 -21.81 -6.50 -14.88
CA GLY A 69 -22.62 -5.59 -15.71
C GLY A 69 -22.65 -4.11 -15.31
N THR A 70 -21.89 -3.66 -14.32
CA THR A 70 -22.07 -2.29 -13.77
C THR A 70 -20.85 -1.41 -14.00
N ARG A 71 -20.71 -0.95 -15.25
CA ARG A 71 -20.39 0.46 -15.50
C ARG A 71 -21.72 1.19 -15.58
N LEU A 72 -21.98 2.13 -14.67
CA LEU A 72 -22.59 3.43 -14.95
C LEU A 72 -22.67 4.25 -13.67
N GLU A 73 -22.40 5.52 -13.88
CA GLU A 73 -22.49 6.68 -13.01
C GLU A 73 -23.82 6.81 -12.24
N GLU A 74 -23.80 7.75 -11.31
CA GLU A 74 -24.91 8.43 -10.62
C GLU A 74 -25.46 7.86 -9.29
N THR A 75 -24.97 8.52 -8.23
CA THR A 75 -25.74 9.22 -7.18
C THR A 75 -27.01 8.59 -6.63
N ALA A 76 -26.99 8.26 -5.33
CA ALA A 76 -27.54 9.12 -4.26
C ALA A 76 -28.06 8.31 -3.05
N THR A 77 -27.81 8.91 -1.89
CA THR A 77 -28.63 8.88 -0.66
C THR A 77 -28.65 7.62 0.23
N ALA A 78 -27.88 7.70 1.32
CA ALA A 78 -28.28 7.26 2.66
C ALA A 78 -29.55 8.03 3.12
N PRO A 79 -30.38 7.59 4.09
CA PRO A 79 -30.01 7.09 5.44
C PRO A 79 -30.85 5.83 5.84
N ALA A 80 -30.81 5.17 6.99
CA ALA A 80 -30.37 5.42 8.36
C ALA A 80 -30.20 4.07 9.11
N ASP A 81 -29.28 4.06 10.06
CA ASP A 81 -29.45 3.59 11.46
C ASP A 81 -29.87 2.14 11.76
N PHE A 82 -28.98 1.41 12.45
CA PHE A 82 -29.13 0.89 13.81
C PHE A 82 -27.99 -0.07 14.10
N GLY A 83 -27.20 0.26 15.11
CA GLY A 83 -26.05 -0.52 15.55
C GLY A 83 -26.44 -1.94 15.95
N GLN A 84 -25.72 -2.91 15.39
CA GLN A 84 -25.52 -4.22 15.99
C GLN A 84 -24.11 -4.68 15.64
N GLN A 85 -23.20 -4.39 16.57
CA GLN A 85 -21.88 -4.96 16.64
C GLN A 85 -22.04 -6.48 16.78
N PRO A 86 -21.53 -7.31 15.85
CA PRO A 86 -21.56 -8.75 16.04
C PRO A 86 -20.64 -9.14 17.22
N PRO A 87 -21.02 -10.14 18.03
CA PRO A 87 -20.18 -10.61 19.12
C PRO A 87 -18.85 -11.13 18.58
N ALA A 88 -17.77 -10.76 19.25
CA ALA A 88 -16.45 -11.31 19.03
C ALA A 88 -16.43 -12.76 19.54
N ASP A 89 -16.86 -13.69 18.69
CA ASP A 89 -16.56 -15.11 18.87
C ASP A 89 -15.16 -15.37 18.28
N ASP A 90 -14.20 -15.41 19.20
CA ASP A 90 -12.77 -15.65 18.99
C ASP A 90 -12.51 -17.17 18.84
N GLU A 91 -13.15 -17.80 17.86
CA GLU A 91 -12.77 -19.15 17.40
C GLU A 91 -11.98 -19.03 16.10
N PRO A 92 -10.74 -19.58 16.04
CA PRO A 92 -9.97 -19.58 14.81
C PRO A 92 -10.68 -20.45 13.77
N ARG A 93 -11.51 -19.83 12.93
CA ARG A 93 -12.01 -20.46 11.71
C ARG A 93 -10.81 -20.89 10.89
N VAL A 94 -10.61 -22.20 10.79
CA VAL A 94 -9.63 -22.79 9.88
C VAL A 94 -10.01 -22.33 8.48
N LEU A 95 -9.24 -21.40 7.94
CA LEU A 95 -9.47 -20.80 6.63
C LEU A 95 -9.53 -21.94 5.60
N GLY A 96 -10.63 -22.00 4.86
CA GLY A 96 -10.73 -22.93 3.74
C GLY A 96 -9.64 -22.64 2.71
N THR A 97 -9.20 -23.65 1.96
CA THR A 97 -8.20 -23.50 0.88
C THR A 97 -8.55 -22.39 -0.11
N GLU A 98 -9.84 -22.17 -0.38
CA GLU A 98 -10.33 -21.06 -1.21
C GLU A 98 -10.13 -19.67 -0.59
N GLU A 99 -10.20 -19.57 0.74
CA GLU A 99 -10.01 -18.32 1.48
C GLU A 99 -8.53 -17.96 1.55
N LEU A 100 -7.66 -18.97 1.66
CA LEU A 100 -6.20 -18.82 1.52
C LEU A 100 -5.81 -18.32 0.12
N ILE A 101 -6.40 -18.88 -0.94
CA ILE A 101 -6.16 -18.43 -2.32
C ILE A 101 -6.62 -16.98 -2.52
N LYS A 102 -7.74 -16.57 -1.92
CA LYS A 102 -8.22 -15.18 -1.95
C LYS A 102 -7.25 -14.23 -1.24
N LEU A 103 -6.74 -14.62 -0.08
CA LEU A 103 -5.76 -13.82 0.67
C LEU A 103 -4.43 -13.70 -0.10
N GLU A 104 -3.98 -14.77 -0.73
CA GLU A 104 -2.75 -14.77 -1.52
C GLU A 104 -2.87 -13.93 -2.79
N ARG A 105 -4.02 -14.00 -3.48
CA ARG A 105 -4.33 -13.09 -4.61
C ARG A 105 -4.41 -11.63 -4.17
N LEU A 106 -5.05 -11.33 -3.06
CA LEU A 106 -5.08 -9.98 -2.48
C LEU A 106 -3.66 -9.48 -2.18
N ALA A 107 -2.80 -10.35 -1.64
CA ALA A 107 -1.40 -10.01 -1.36
C ALA A 107 -0.60 -9.74 -2.64
N MET A 108 -0.82 -10.51 -3.71
CA MET A 108 -0.22 -10.26 -5.02
C MET A 108 -0.70 -8.93 -5.62
N GLU A 109 -2.01 -8.67 -5.61
CA GLU A 109 -2.59 -7.42 -6.11
C GLU A 109 -2.04 -6.20 -5.36
N ARG A 110 -1.92 -6.29 -4.03
CA ARG A 110 -1.34 -5.23 -3.20
C ARG A 110 0.12 -4.96 -3.51
N ARG A 111 0.93 -5.99 -3.81
CA ARG A 111 2.32 -5.80 -4.23
C ARG A 111 2.39 -5.11 -5.58
N ARG A 112 1.52 -5.49 -6.51
CA ARG A 112 1.42 -4.89 -7.85
C ARG A 112 1.01 -3.42 -7.78
N ASN A 113 0.01 -3.10 -6.97
CA ASN A 113 -0.42 -1.71 -6.76
C ASN A 113 0.70 -0.87 -6.16
N ARG A 114 1.43 -1.39 -5.16
CA ARG A 114 2.56 -0.68 -4.56
C ARG A 114 3.69 -0.40 -5.56
N GLN A 115 4.03 -1.37 -6.41
CA GLN A 115 5.00 -1.16 -7.48
C GLN A 115 4.52 -0.11 -8.50
N ALA A 116 3.24 -0.13 -8.87
CA ALA A 116 2.66 0.87 -9.76
C ALA A 116 2.71 2.28 -9.14
N GLU A 117 2.43 2.41 -7.84
CA GLU A 117 2.53 3.68 -7.09
C GLU A 117 3.97 4.21 -7.06
N GLU A 118 4.97 3.34 -6.82
CA GLU A 118 6.40 3.70 -6.84
C GLU A 118 6.86 4.14 -8.25
N ASP A 119 6.41 3.44 -9.29
CA ASP A 119 6.73 3.79 -10.69
C ASP A 119 6.04 5.09 -11.12
N ASP A 120 4.82 5.35 -10.65
CA ASP A 120 4.10 6.60 -10.86
C ASP A 120 4.77 7.77 -10.15
N ALA A 121 5.23 7.56 -8.91
CA ALA A 121 6.00 8.55 -8.15
C ALA A 121 7.36 8.83 -8.81
N ARG A 122 8.02 7.82 -9.37
CA ARG A 122 9.24 7.99 -10.19
C ARG A 122 8.96 8.82 -11.45
N ARG A 123 7.85 8.54 -12.16
CA ARG A 123 7.42 9.32 -13.33
C ARG A 123 7.10 10.78 -13.01
N ARG A 124 6.52 11.05 -11.82
CA ARG A 124 6.27 12.41 -11.32
C ARG A 124 7.53 13.12 -10.80
N GLY A 125 8.67 12.42 -10.72
CA GLY A 125 9.93 12.97 -10.22
C GLY A 125 10.00 13.11 -8.70
N GLU A 126 9.11 12.42 -7.96
CA GLU A 126 9.10 12.38 -6.49
C GLU A 126 10.12 11.37 -5.94
N LEU A 127 10.47 10.35 -6.73
CA LEU A 127 11.45 9.33 -6.39
C LEU A 127 12.61 9.33 -7.39
N MET A 128 13.84 9.40 -6.88
CA MET A 128 15.07 9.28 -7.65
C MET A 128 15.89 8.11 -7.12
N GLU A 129 16.56 7.36 -8.00
CA GLU A 129 17.45 6.29 -7.56
C GLU A 129 18.58 6.87 -6.70
N THR A 130 18.85 6.28 -5.53
CA THR A 130 19.87 6.77 -4.59
C THR A 130 21.25 6.91 -5.22
N LYS A 131 21.62 6.02 -6.14
CA LYS A 131 22.88 6.11 -6.89
C LYS A 131 22.95 7.35 -7.77
N GLN A 132 21.86 7.63 -8.46
CA GLN A 132 21.75 8.80 -9.34
C GLN A 132 21.75 10.10 -8.52
N ALA A 133 20.99 10.13 -7.41
CA ALA A 133 20.98 11.28 -6.50
C ALA A 133 22.38 11.56 -5.94
N ARG A 134 23.10 10.52 -5.52
CA ARG A 134 24.49 10.63 -5.05
C ARG A 134 25.42 11.16 -6.14
N ALA A 135 25.27 10.71 -7.38
CA ALA A 135 26.07 11.17 -8.50
C ALA A 135 25.85 12.67 -8.78
N GLU A 136 24.60 13.12 -8.83
CA GLU A 136 24.27 14.53 -9.06
C GLU A 136 24.76 15.42 -7.91
N MET A 137 24.55 15.01 -6.65
CA MET A 137 25.08 15.74 -5.49
C MET A 137 26.61 15.83 -5.52
N THR A 138 27.31 14.75 -5.90
CA THR A 138 28.77 14.75 -6.03
C THR A 138 29.24 15.70 -7.12
N ARG A 139 28.53 15.73 -8.26
CA ARG A 139 28.81 16.66 -9.36
C ARG A 139 28.63 18.11 -8.91
N MET A 140 27.53 18.43 -8.23
CA MET A 140 27.26 19.78 -7.70
C MET A 140 28.33 20.21 -6.70
N ALA A 141 28.67 19.35 -5.73
CA ALA A 141 29.71 19.63 -4.75
C ALA A 141 31.09 19.86 -5.40
N THR A 142 31.42 19.07 -6.42
CA THR A 142 32.68 19.21 -7.17
C THR A 142 32.73 20.55 -7.93
N SER A 143 31.64 20.92 -8.61
CA SER A 143 31.53 22.20 -9.33
C SER A 143 31.71 23.40 -8.39
N MET A 144 31.08 23.35 -7.20
CA MET A 144 31.23 24.39 -6.19
C MET A 144 32.68 24.50 -5.70
N LEU A 145 33.34 23.37 -5.41
CA LEU A 145 34.74 23.36 -4.97
C LEU A 145 35.68 23.92 -6.04
N GLN A 146 35.49 23.53 -7.31
CA GLN A 146 36.27 24.05 -8.42
C GLN A 146 36.08 25.57 -8.60
N SER A 147 34.86 26.06 -8.42
CA SER A 147 34.57 27.50 -8.49
C SER A 147 35.31 28.29 -7.40
N PHE A 148 35.31 27.79 -6.16
CA PHE A 148 36.08 28.40 -5.07
C PHE A 148 37.58 28.34 -5.29
N GLU A 149 38.10 27.20 -5.78
CA GLU A 149 39.52 27.04 -6.08
C GLU A 149 39.97 27.98 -7.22
N GLY A 150 39.09 28.18 -8.21
CA GLY A 150 39.30 29.12 -9.31
C GLY A 150 39.32 30.60 -8.87
N ALA A 151 38.68 30.95 -7.75
CA ALA A 151 38.67 32.31 -7.20
C ALA A 151 39.91 32.63 -6.32
N LEU A 152 40.74 31.63 -5.97
CA LEU A 152 41.94 31.84 -5.15
C LEU A 152 42.94 32.86 -5.73
N PRO A 153 43.20 32.91 -7.05
CA PRO A 153 44.05 33.94 -7.66
C PRO A 153 43.51 35.37 -7.45
N ASP A 154 42.19 35.56 -7.51
CA ASP A 154 41.58 36.88 -7.29
C ASP A 154 41.74 37.31 -5.83
N PHE A 155 41.55 36.39 -4.89
CA PHE A 155 41.85 36.66 -3.48
C PHE A 155 43.32 36.97 -3.25
N ALA A 156 44.23 36.22 -3.87
CA ALA A 156 45.67 36.49 -3.78
C ALA A 156 46.01 37.89 -4.32
N THR A 157 45.39 38.31 -5.42
CA THR A 157 45.55 39.63 -6.02
C THR A 157 45.07 40.74 -5.08
N ALA A 158 43.87 40.61 -4.54
CA ALA A 158 43.28 41.59 -3.63
C ALA A 158 44.10 41.72 -2.33
N LEU A 159 44.56 40.60 -1.78
CA LEU A 159 45.41 40.59 -0.58
C LEU A 159 46.81 41.13 -0.86
N ALA A 160 47.42 40.79 -1.99
CA ALA A 160 48.72 41.33 -2.40
C ALA A 160 48.67 42.86 -2.52
N ALA A 161 47.62 43.40 -3.13
CA ALA A 161 47.43 44.84 -3.27
C ALA A 161 47.21 45.54 -1.92
N LYS A 162 46.48 44.92 -1.00
CA LYS A 162 46.16 45.50 0.31
C LYS A 162 47.33 45.47 1.30
N PHE A 163 48.12 44.41 1.26
CA PHE A 163 49.19 44.16 2.24
C PHE A 163 50.60 44.31 1.65
N GLU A 164 50.71 44.69 0.38
CA GLU A 164 51.98 44.85 -0.36
C GLU A 164 52.85 43.59 -0.34
N LEU A 165 52.21 42.42 -0.32
CA LEU A 165 52.87 41.12 -0.28
C LEU A 165 53.01 40.52 -1.69
N PRO A 166 54.03 39.66 -1.93
CA PRO A 166 54.14 38.92 -3.19
C PRO A 166 52.92 38.03 -3.44
N GLN A 167 52.19 38.32 -4.52
CA GLN A 167 50.98 37.58 -4.93
C GLN A 167 51.24 36.07 -5.09
N ARG A 168 52.40 35.69 -5.64
CA ARG A 168 52.77 34.29 -5.85
C ARG A 168 52.81 33.51 -4.55
N ASP A 169 53.41 34.09 -3.52
CA ASP A 169 53.59 33.43 -2.23
C ASP A 169 52.25 33.35 -1.48
N LEU A 170 51.42 34.38 -1.58
CA LEU A 170 50.03 34.35 -1.10
C LEU A 170 49.19 33.27 -1.80
N LEU A 171 49.25 33.18 -3.13
CA LEU A 171 48.51 32.16 -3.87
C LEU A 171 48.98 30.73 -3.52
N HIS A 172 50.28 30.54 -3.34
CA HIS A 172 50.84 29.27 -2.89
C HIS A 172 50.28 28.88 -1.51
N GLU A 173 50.29 29.82 -0.57
CA GLU A 173 49.78 29.57 0.79
C GLU A 173 48.27 29.34 0.83
N LEU A 174 47.49 30.11 0.05
CA LEU A 174 46.05 29.92 -0.10
C LEU A 174 45.71 28.53 -0.66
N ARG A 175 46.42 28.07 -1.71
CA ARG A 175 46.24 26.72 -2.26
C ARG A 175 46.58 25.64 -1.24
N ARG A 176 47.71 25.79 -0.53
CA ARG A 176 48.12 24.85 0.53
C ARG A 176 47.07 24.76 1.64
N SER A 177 46.61 25.90 2.12
CA SER A 177 45.57 26.01 3.14
C SER A 177 44.25 25.40 2.67
N PHE A 178 43.88 25.62 1.41
CA PHE A 178 42.65 25.07 0.82
C PHE A 178 42.71 23.53 0.73
N VAL A 179 43.83 22.95 0.30
CA VAL A 179 44.02 21.49 0.28
C VAL A 179 43.93 20.89 1.68
N ALA A 180 44.58 21.50 2.67
CA ALA A 180 44.51 21.06 4.06
C ALA A 180 43.07 21.14 4.61
N PHE A 181 42.37 22.24 4.32
CA PHE A 181 40.96 22.41 4.68
C PHE A 181 40.08 21.31 4.07
N ARG A 182 40.28 20.99 2.78
CA ARG A 182 39.54 19.92 2.09
C ARG A 182 39.77 18.55 2.73
N ALA A 183 41.02 18.21 3.06
CA ALA A 183 41.34 16.95 3.73
C ALA A 183 40.64 16.84 5.10
N ALA A 184 40.72 17.90 5.91
CA ALA A 184 40.07 17.94 7.22
C ALA A 184 38.54 17.89 7.13
N ALA A 185 37.95 18.56 6.14
CA ALA A 185 36.51 18.51 5.90
C ALA A 185 36.05 17.11 5.48
N ALA A 186 36.78 16.46 4.58
CA ALA A 186 36.48 15.09 4.15
C ALA A 186 36.55 14.09 5.31
N GLU A 187 37.54 14.23 6.20
CA GLU A 187 37.66 13.38 7.38
C GLU A 187 36.48 13.57 8.35
N ARG A 188 36.04 14.81 8.60
CA ARG A 188 34.87 15.10 9.45
C ARG A 188 33.59 14.48 8.88
N GLU A 189 33.37 14.62 7.58
CA GLU A 189 32.18 14.06 6.94
C GLU A 189 32.24 12.53 6.86
N ALA A 190 33.42 11.93 6.68
CA ALA A 190 33.59 10.47 6.76
C ALA A 190 33.23 9.93 8.16
N LYS A 191 33.67 10.62 9.22
CA LYS A 191 33.31 10.27 10.61
C LYS A 191 31.81 10.41 10.87
N ARG A 192 31.16 11.45 10.32
CA ARG A 192 29.70 11.60 10.38
C ARG A 192 28.99 10.47 9.66
N ALA A 193 29.39 10.17 8.41
CA ALA A 193 28.78 9.13 7.61
C ALA A 193 28.84 7.75 8.29
N ALA A 194 29.93 7.43 8.98
CA ALA A 194 30.08 6.20 9.76
C ALA A 194 29.07 6.08 10.92
N GLY A 195 28.49 7.19 11.38
CA GLY A 195 27.50 7.23 12.46
C GLY A 195 26.03 7.28 12.00
N LEU A 196 25.73 7.28 10.70
CA LEU A 196 24.35 7.33 10.21
C LEU A 196 23.77 5.92 9.91
N PRO A 197 22.49 5.68 10.24
CA PRO A 197 21.80 4.43 9.88
C PRO A 197 21.58 4.30 8.37
N ALA A 198 21.58 3.06 7.88
CA ALA A 198 21.60 2.72 6.45
C ALA A 198 20.35 3.12 5.64
N HIS A 199 19.24 3.49 6.31
CA HIS A 199 18.00 3.91 5.65
C HIS A 199 17.37 5.11 6.37
N ARG A 200 17.07 6.16 5.62
CA ARG A 200 16.20 7.27 6.03
C ARG A 200 15.23 7.58 4.89
N GLU A 201 13.94 7.52 5.18
CA GLU A 201 12.92 8.07 4.30
C GLU A 201 12.95 9.59 4.48
N ALA A 202 13.41 10.30 3.46
CA ALA A 202 13.32 11.75 3.40
C ALA A 202 12.40 12.12 2.25
N VAL A 203 11.19 12.59 2.58
CA VAL A 203 10.30 13.20 1.60
C VAL A 203 10.89 14.56 1.25
N VAL A 204 11.38 14.71 0.02
CA VAL A 204 11.86 15.99 -0.50
C VAL A 204 10.63 16.81 -0.90
N THR A 205 10.07 17.56 0.03
CA THR A 205 9.09 18.61 -0.30
C THR A 205 9.81 19.68 -1.12
N LYS A 206 9.36 19.92 -2.36
CA LYS A 206 9.79 21.05 -3.20
C LYS A 206 9.61 22.34 -2.39
N GLY A 207 10.71 22.93 -1.94
CA GLY A 207 10.70 24.29 -1.43
C GLY A 207 10.35 25.24 -2.56
N GLU A 208 9.23 25.96 -2.40
CA GLU A 208 8.88 27.11 -3.22
C GLU A 208 9.99 28.15 -3.07
N PHE A 209 10.86 28.25 -4.07
CA PHE A 209 11.71 29.42 -4.26
C PHE A 209 10.82 30.52 -4.83
N THR A 210 10.26 31.34 -3.95
CA THR A 210 9.69 32.64 -4.32
C THR A 210 10.83 33.64 -4.42
N SER A 211 11.05 34.15 -5.63
CA SER A 211 11.93 35.29 -5.94
C SER A 211 11.54 36.57 -5.22
#